data_AF-A0A0S8ASY6-F1
#
_entry.id   AF-A0A0S8ASY6-F1
#
_cell.length_a   1.000
_cell.length_b   1.000
_cell.length_c   1.000
_cell.angle_alpha   90.00
_cell.angle_beta   90.00
_cell.angle_gamma   90.00
#
_symmetry.space_group_name_H-M   'P 1'
#
loop_
_entity.id
_entity.type
_entity.pdbx_description
1 polymer ?
#
loop_
_entity_poly.entity_id
_entity_poly.type
_entity_poly.pdbx_seq_one_letter_code
_entity_poly.pdbx_strand_id
1 'polypeptide(L)'
;MKRILFILAVTMLLGASIVNAEPINYTFTGTATGSVNGAAFSNADVTITASADTANVQFDGYNIYQVIPSSAVINIAGIGSGTLTREIVVFNQQAFNYSFAGLQQDYM
;
A
#
# COMPACT_ATOMS: atom_id res chain seq x y z
N MET A 1 6.21 48.27 12.94
CA MET A 1 5.90 46.94 13.54
C MET A 1 4.82 46.18 12.77
N LYS A 2 3.59 46.71 12.57
CA LYS A 2 2.51 46.02 11.82
C LYS A 2 2.86 45.56 10.39
N ARG A 3 3.63 46.38 9.65
CA ARG A 3 4.06 46.05 8.27
C ARG A 3 5.02 44.86 8.19
N ILE A 4 5.92 44.73 9.16
CA ILE A 4 6.88 43.61 9.23
C ILE A 4 6.16 42.32 9.58
N LEU A 5 5.20 42.38 10.52
CA LEU A 5 4.35 41.24 10.88
C LEU A 5 3.53 40.73 9.68
N PHE A 6 3.01 41.65 8.86
CA PHE A 6 2.23 41.30 7.67
C PHE A 6 3.08 40.63 6.59
N ILE A 7 4.29 41.14 6.34
CA ILE A 7 5.23 40.53 5.39
C ILE A 7 5.62 39.12 5.85
N LEU A 8 5.92 38.95 7.14
CA LEU A 8 6.28 37.65 7.71
C LEU A 8 5.16 36.61 7.52
N ALA A 9 3.91 37.01 7.78
CA ALA A 9 2.74 36.16 7.60
C ALA A 9 2.55 35.74 6.14
N VAL A 10 2.69 36.67 5.19
CA VAL A 10 2.56 36.38 3.74
C VAL A 10 3.67 35.43 3.28
N THR A 11 4.91 35.62 3.74
CA THR A 11 6.01 34.70 3.40
C THR A 11 5.83 33.30 3.98
N MET A 12 5.21 33.16 5.16
CA MET A 12 4.87 31.85 5.73
C MET A 12 3.77 31.15 4.94
N LEU A 13 2.74 31.88 4.49
CA LEU A 13 1.68 31.31 3.66
C LEU A 13 2.17 30.90 2.27
N LEU A 14 3.06 31.68 1.65
CA LEU A 14 3.60 31.39 0.30
C LEU A 14 4.72 30.34 0.30
N GLY A 15 5.39 30.13 1.44
CA GLY A 15 6.43 29.13 1.61
C GLY A 15 5.95 27.76 2.08
N ALA A 16 4.65 27.60 2.36
CA ALA A 16 4.08 26.32 2.75
C ALA A 16 4.06 25.37 1.56
N SER A 17 4.94 24.37 1.57
CA SER A 17 4.90 23.24 0.65
C SER A 17 3.57 22.50 0.81
N ILE A 18 2.87 22.28 -0.31
CA ILE A 18 1.70 21.41 -0.34
C ILE A 18 2.18 20.00 -0.03
N VAL A 19 1.86 19.46 1.16
CA VAL A 19 1.92 18.03 1.42
C VAL A 19 0.85 17.40 0.54
N ASN A 20 1.25 16.91 -0.64
CA ASN A 20 0.37 16.11 -1.47
C ASN A 20 0.54 14.66 -1.02
N ALA A 21 -0.59 14.05 -0.66
CA ALA A 21 -0.66 12.62 -0.59
C ALA A 21 -0.53 12.07 -2.02
N GLU A 22 0.30 11.05 -2.21
CA GLU A 22 0.57 10.45 -3.52
C GLU A 22 0.08 9.00 -3.54
N PRO A 23 -0.42 8.52 -4.69
CA PRO A 23 -0.76 7.11 -4.85
C PRO A 23 0.48 6.21 -4.70
N ILE A 24 0.32 5.09 -3.97
CA ILE A 24 1.30 4.02 -3.89
C ILE A 24 0.73 2.78 -4.59
N ASN A 25 1.48 2.21 -5.53
CA ASN A 25 1.15 0.92 -6.14
C ASN A 25 2.13 -0.14 -5.66
N TYR A 26 1.60 -1.15 -4.96
CA TYR A 26 2.34 -2.32 -4.52
C TYR A 26 2.10 -3.47 -5.50
N THR A 27 3.18 -4.16 -5.90
CA THR A 27 3.11 -5.32 -6.78
C THR A 27 3.79 -6.50 -6.11
N PHE A 28 3.04 -7.59 -5.94
CA PHE A 28 3.52 -8.86 -5.41
C PHE A 28 3.44 -9.89 -6.52
N THR A 29 4.55 -10.55 -6.83
CA THR A 29 4.63 -11.58 -7.87
C THR A 29 5.16 -12.88 -7.30
N GLY A 30 4.63 -13.99 -7.78
CA GLY A 30 5.14 -15.32 -7.45
C GLY A 30 4.51 -16.38 -8.35
N THR A 31 4.83 -17.64 -8.09
CA THR A 31 4.15 -18.78 -8.72
C THR A 31 3.28 -19.49 -7.68
N ALA A 32 2.14 -20.01 -8.11
CA ALA A 32 1.24 -20.76 -7.24
C ALA A 32 0.59 -21.93 -7.96
N THR A 33 0.14 -22.89 -7.16
CA THR A 33 -0.67 -24.04 -7.57
C THR A 33 -1.93 -24.04 -6.73
N GLY A 34 -3.09 -24.22 -7.36
CA GLY A 34 -4.37 -24.13 -6.67
C GLY A 34 -5.56 -24.30 -7.60
N SER A 35 -6.72 -23.81 -7.17
CA SER A 35 -7.92 -23.77 -8.01
C SER A 35 -8.77 -22.55 -7.69
N VAL A 36 -9.42 -21.98 -8.71
CA VAL A 36 -10.42 -20.90 -8.58
C VAL A 36 -11.70 -21.37 -9.26
N ASN A 37 -12.82 -21.37 -8.52
CA ASN A 37 -14.13 -21.78 -9.04
C ASN A 37 -14.12 -23.15 -9.77
N GLY A 38 -13.32 -24.10 -9.29
CA GLY A 38 -13.18 -25.44 -9.88
C GLY A 38 -12.19 -25.53 -11.06
N ALA A 39 -11.65 -24.41 -11.56
CA ALA A 39 -10.56 -24.41 -12.54
C ALA A 39 -9.22 -24.53 -11.80
N ALA A 40 -8.54 -25.66 -11.98
CA ALA A 40 -7.22 -25.89 -11.40
C ALA A 40 -6.12 -25.19 -12.21
N PHE A 41 -5.09 -24.71 -11.52
CA PHE A 41 -3.86 -24.16 -12.09
C PHE A 41 -2.65 -24.73 -11.34
N SER A 42 -1.52 -24.87 -12.02
CA SER A 42 -0.29 -25.43 -11.47
C SER A 42 0.91 -24.64 -11.92
N ASN A 43 1.77 -24.25 -10.97
CA ASN A 43 2.95 -23.42 -11.18
C ASN A 43 2.66 -22.20 -12.07
N ALA A 44 1.50 -21.59 -11.90
CA ALA A 44 1.08 -20.44 -12.67
C ALA A 44 1.62 -19.16 -12.05
N ASP A 45 2.00 -18.19 -12.88
CA ASP A 45 2.36 -16.85 -12.42
C ASP A 45 1.15 -16.16 -11.78
N VAL A 46 1.35 -15.64 -10.59
CA VAL A 46 0.38 -14.87 -9.83
C VAL A 46 0.95 -13.49 -9.57
N THR A 47 0.16 -12.47 -9.89
CA THR A 47 0.46 -11.07 -9.59
C THR A 47 -0.67 -10.47 -8.78
N ILE A 48 -0.35 -9.84 -7.65
CA ILE A 48 -1.29 -9.02 -6.89
C ILE A 48 -0.83 -7.58 -6.98
N THR A 49 -1.69 -6.70 -7.45
CA THR A 49 -1.47 -5.25 -7.48
C THR A 49 -2.42 -4.60 -6.49
N ALA A 50 -1.88 -3.84 -5.55
CA ALA A 50 -2.66 -3.11 -4.56
C ALA A 50 -2.35 -1.61 -4.65
N SER A 51 -3.41 -0.78 -4.67
CA SER A 51 -3.28 0.68 -4.72
C SER A 51 -3.67 1.29 -3.39
N ALA A 52 -2.82 2.16 -2.88
CA ALA A 52 -2.99 2.88 -1.63
C ALA A 52 -2.60 4.35 -1.78
N ASP A 53 -2.63 5.09 -0.68
CA ASP A 53 -2.30 6.51 -0.62
C ASP A 53 -1.27 6.74 0.50
N THR A 54 -0.22 7.53 0.25
CA THR A 54 0.83 7.82 1.24
C THR A 54 0.29 8.45 2.52
N ALA A 55 -0.82 9.19 2.48
CA ALA A 55 -1.44 9.75 3.67
C ALA A 55 -2.04 8.69 4.61
N ASN A 56 -2.32 7.49 4.10
CA ASN A 56 -2.92 6.41 4.87
C ASN A 56 -1.88 5.45 5.46
N VAL A 57 -0.59 5.62 5.16
CA VAL A 57 0.47 4.80 5.75
C VAL A 57 0.56 5.09 7.24
N GLN A 58 0.45 4.03 8.05
CA GLN A 58 0.54 4.09 9.50
C GLN A 58 1.81 3.40 9.97
N PHE A 59 2.38 3.91 11.06
CA PHE A 59 3.40 3.23 11.84
C PHE A 59 2.75 2.62 13.07
N ASP A 60 2.86 1.30 13.25
CA ASP A 60 2.14 0.58 14.31
C ASP A 60 2.84 0.62 15.68
N GLY A 61 4.05 1.18 15.75
CA GLY A 61 4.86 1.25 16.98
C GLY A 61 5.83 0.09 17.19
N TYR A 62 5.79 -0.96 16.35
CA TYR A 62 6.62 -2.16 16.45
C TYR A 62 7.62 -2.30 15.29
N ASN A 63 8.03 -1.16 14.71
CA ASN A 63 8.83 -1.08 13.48
C ASN A 63 8.11 -1.64 12.24
N ILE A 64 6.78 -1.53 12.20
CA ILE A 64 5.99 -1.93 11.04
C ILE A 64 5.33 -0.67 10.46
N TYR A 65 5.60 -0.43 9.19
CA TYR A 65 4.81 0.48 8.37
C TYR A 65 3.73 -0.34 7.67
N GLN A 66 2.49 0.12 7.73
CA GLN A 66 1.36 -0.59 7.15
C GLN A 66 0.36 0.35 6.49
N VAL A 67 -0.38 -0.18 5.53
CA VAL A 67 -1.48 0.54 4.89
C VAL A 67 -2.55 -0.46 4.44
N ILE A 68 -3.81 -0.08 4.61
CA ILE A 68 -4.95 -0.77 4.02
C ILE A 68 -5.15 -0.20 2.61
N PRO A 69 -4.92 -0.97 1.54
CA PRO A 69 -5.10 -0.49 0.17
C PRO A 69 -6.58 -0.19 -0.11
N SER A 70 -6.84 0.83 -0.92
CA SER A 70 -8.20 1.15 -1.39
C SER A 70 -8.71 0.14 -2.43
N SER A 71 -7.80 -0.57 -3.08
CA SER A 71 -8.12 -1.68 -3.99
C SER A 71 -6.97 -2.67 -4.06
N ALA A 72 -7.30 -3.92 -4.35
CA ALA A 72 -6.33 -4.96 -4.68
C ALA A 72 -6.88 -5.92 -5.73
N VAL A 73 -6.08 -6.17 -6.77
CA VAL A 73 -6.42 -7.03 -7.89
C VAL A 73 -5.41 -8.17 -7.94
N ILE A 74 -5.92 -9.40 -8.00
CA ILE A 74 -5.13 -10.59 -8.27
C ILE A 74 -5.29 -10.98 -9.75
N ASN A 75 -4.19 -11.36 -10.38
CA ASN A 75 -4.15 -11.94 -11.71
C ASN A 75 -3.39 -13.27 -11.65
N ILE A 76 -4.00 -14.32 -12.18
CA ILE A 76 -3.43 -15.66 -12.24
C ILE A 76 -3.33 -16.06 -13.71
N ALA A 77 -2.12 -16.33 -14.19
CA ALA A 77 -1.86 -16.74 -15.56
C ALA A 77 -2.69 -17.98 -15.93
N GLY A 78 -3.39 -17.92 -17.06
CA GLY A 78 -4.26 -19.00 -17.55
C GLY A 78 -5.62 -19.13 -16.84
N ILE A 79 -5.89 -18.36 -15.78
CA ILE A 79 -7.18 -18.34 -15.08
C ILE A 79 -7.91 -17.00 -15.30
N GLY A 80 -7.20 -15.88 -15.15
CA GLY A 80 -7.76 -14.53 -15.28
C GLY A 80 -7.50 -13.66 -14.05
N SER A 81 -8.25 -12.56 -13.93
CA SER A 81 -8.11 -11.58 -12.86
C SER A 81 -9.38 -11.44 -12.01
N GLY A 82 -9.20 -10.97 -10.78
CA GLY A 82 -10.28 -10.71 -9.83
C GLY A 82 -9.88 -9.70 -8.77
N THR A 83 -10.86 -9.10 -8.10
CA THR A 83 -10.65 -8.16 -7.00
C THR A 83 -10.64 -8.92 -5.67
N LEU A 84 -9.67 -8.63 -4.81
CA LEU A 84 -9.70 -9.08 -3.42
C LEU A 84 -10.69 -8.20 -2.65
N THR A 85 -11.78 -8.79 -2.20
CA THR A 85 -12.90 -8.07 -1.57
C THR A 85 -12.85 -8.04 -0.05
N ARG A 86 -12.05 -8.91 0.56
CA ARG A 86 -11.75 -8.83 1.99
C ARG A 86 -10.63 -7.83 2.22
N GLU A 87 -10.67 -7.17 3.37
CA GLU A 87 -9.62 -6.24 3.77
C GLU A 87 -8.26 -6.95 3.81
N ILE A 88 -7.26 -6.29 3.24
CA ILE A 88 -5.88 -6.72 3.29
C ILE A 88 -5.03 -5.55 3.78
N VAL A 89 -3.92 -5.88 4.41
CA VAL A 89 -2.91 -4.93 4.87
C VAL A 89 -1.64 -5.21 4.09
N VAL A 90 -1.11 -4.17 3.45
CA VAL A 90 0.27 -4.16 2.96
C VAL A 90 1.13 -3.70 4.13
N PHE A 91 2.16 -4.46 4.46
CA PHE A 91 3.05 -4.10 5.57
C PHE A 91 4.52 -4.26 5.19
N ASN A 92 5.36 -3.51 5.88
CA ASN A 92 6.81 -3.54 5.82
C ASN A 92 7.34 -3.51 7.26
N GLN A 93 7.82 -4.65 7.73
CA GLN A 93 8.46 -4.78 9.04
C GLN A 93 9.97 -4.63 8.90
N GLN A 94 10.53 -3.69 9.67
CA GLN A 94 11.95 -3.39 9.68
C GLN A 94 12.50 -3.68 11.08
N ALA A 95 12.99 -4.90 11.31
CA ALA A 95 13.74 -5.23 12.53
C ALA A 95 15.25 -5.09 12.28
N PHE A 96 16.02 -4.85 13.34
CA PHE A 96 17.48 -4.67 13.28
C PHE A 96 18.25 -5.77 12.52
N ASN A 97 17.71 -6.99 12.46
CA ASN A 97 18.36 -8.14 11.83
C ASN A 97 17.54 -8.80 10.71
N TYR A 98 16.29 -8.39 10.51
CA TYR A 98 15.40 -8.97 9.50
C TYR A 98 14.44 -7.91 8.99
N SER A 99 14.22 -7.88 7.68
CA SER A 99 13.18 -7.06 7.07
C SER A 99 12.29 -7.94 6.22
N PHE A 100 10.99 -7.77 6.35
CA PHE A 100 10.02 -8.49 5.54
C PHE A 100 8.87 -7.57 5.14
N ALA A 101 8.38 -7.76 3.92
CA ALA A 101 7.26 -7.03 3.37
C ALA A 101 6.26 -8.02 2.80
N GLY A 102 4.98 -7.73 2.93
CA GLY A 102 3.96 -8.68 2.54
C GLY A 102 2.56 -8.11 2.47
N LEU A 103 1.66 -9.00 2.07
CA LEU A 103 0.22 -8.85 2.16
C LEU A 103 -0.29 -9.77 3.25
N GLN A 104 -1.08 -9.24 4.17
CA GLN A 104 -1.79 -10.01 5.18
C GLN A 104 -3.29 -9.73 5.06
N GLN A 105 -4.10 -10.78 5.13
CA GLN A 105 -5.54 -10.60 5.30
C GLN A 105 -5.80 -10.22 6.76
N ASP A 106 -6.53 -9.12 6.98
CA ASP A 106 -6.88 -8.74 8.34
C ASP A 106 -7.99 -9.68 8.87
N TYR A 107 -7.80 -10.16 10.08
CA TYR A 107 -8.76 -10.98 10.82
C TYR A 107 -9.39 -10.08 11.89
N MET A 108 -10.22 -9.14 11.47
CA MET A 108 -11.16 -8.48 12.39
C MET A 108 -12.43 -9.32 12.54
#